data_AF-A0A2V8SG33-F1
#
_entry.id   AF-A0A2V8SG33-F1
#
_cell.length_a   1.000
_cell.length_b   1.000
_cell.length_c   1.000
_cell.angle_alpha   90.00
_cell.angle_beta   90.00
_cell.angle_gamma   90.00
#
_symmetry.space_group_name_H-M   'P 1'
#
loop_
_entity.id
_entity.type
_entity.pdbx_description
1 polymer ?
#
loop_
_entity_poly.entity_id
_entity_poly.type
_entity_poly.pdbx_seq_one_letter_code
_entity_poly.pdbx_strand_id
1 'polypeptide(L)'
;MRLRSRLFFVTFLFALLTPAAFAQKRMCPKPPPSPFKHDGQIVTSFDGRSGGMRTTLEHPRALGKGTDLFYLAATFKHQDPRRPGAPTLDLILVSATPTARLRAGASPVFVLDGQPRYLNQNVSYRSQSDNKGETLDSARVTLSYADAAALTHARTVVAKIGGVEVELTNNHLEALREIVSLMAPSPSRWQTADALGAR
;
A
#
# COMPACT_ATOMS: atom_id res chain seq x y z
N MET A 1 -53.14 6.52 24.80
CA MET A 1 -52.36 5.62 23.91
C MET A 1 -51.27 6.40 23.15
N ARG A 2 -50.12 6.75 23.74
CA ARG A 2 -48.94 7.27 23.00
C ARG A 2 -47.65 7.06 23.80
N LEU A 3 -47.06 5.87 23.75
CA LEU A 3 -45.74 5.63 24.40
C LEU A 3 -44.85 4.58 23.70
N ARG A 4 -45.19 4.12 22.50
CA ARG A 4 -44.44 3.03 21.82
C ARG A 4 -43.54 3.46 20.66
N SER A 5 -43.49 4.76 20.32
CA SER A 5 -42.86 5.22 19.07
C SER A 5 -41.38 5.64 19.20
N ARG A 6 -40.82 5.75 20.42
CA ARG A 6 -39.44 6.24 20.61
C ARG A 6 -38.39 5.14 20.77
N LEU A 7 -38.79 3.89 20.98
CA LEU A 7 -37.83 2.78 21.17
C LEU A 7 -37.30 2.20 19.84
N PHE A 8 -38.01 2.40 18.72
CA PHE A 8 -37.61 1.85 17.42
C PHE A 8 -36.50 2.64 16.71
N PHE A 9 -36.26 3.89 17.10
CA PHE A 9 -35.24 4.73 16.46
C PHE A 9 -33.82 4.53 17.03
N VAL A 10 -33.69 4.01 18.26
CA VAL A 10 -32.38 3.82 18.91
C VAL A 10 -31.75 2.48 18.50
N THR A 11 -32.55 1.44 18.24
CA THR A 11 -32.06 0.13 17.78
C THR A 11 -31.60 0.13 16.32
N PHE A 12 -32.14 1.01 15.47
CA PHE A 12 -31.70 1.11 14.07
C PHE A 12 -30.36 1.87 13.92
N LEU A 13 -30.04 2.78 14.87
CA LEU A 13 -28.79 3.54 14.83
C LEU A 13 -27.55 2.71 15.22
N PHE A 14 -27.71 1.69 16.07
CA PHE A 14 -26.61 0.81 16.47
C PHE A 14 -26.26 -0.28 15.44
N ALA A 15 -27.14 -0.55 14.48
CA ALA A 15 -26.91 -1.57 13.45
C ALA A 15 -26.05 -1.07 12.26
N LEU A 16 -25.86 0.24 12.12
CA LEU A 16 -25.08 0.84 11.03
C LEU A 16 -23.60 1.08 11.36
N LEU A 17 -23.18 0.84 12.61
CA LEU A 17 -21.82 1.14 13.08
C LEU A 17 -20.91 -0.10 13.22
N THR A 18 -21.40 -1.30 12.89
CA THR A 18 -20.70 -2.56 13.24
C THR A 18 -19.94 -3.31 12.13
N PRO A 19 -19.99 -3.02 10.81
CA PRO A 19 -19.23 -3.85 9.87
C PRO A 19 -17.73 -3.51 9.78
N ALA A 20 -17.31 -2.30 10.16
CA ALA A 20 -15.91 -1.86 9.99
C ALA A 20 -14.91 -2.53 10.96
N ALA A 21 -15.37 -3.01 12.12
CA ALA A 21 -14.49 -3.54 13.16
C ALA A 21 -14.13 -5.04 12.98
N PHE A 22 -14.88 -5.79 12.16
CA PHE A 22 -14.69 -7.24 12.05
C PHE A 22 -13.71 -7.69 10.96
N ALA A 23 -13.45 -6.85 9.94
CA ALA A 23 -12.43 -7.15 8.94
C ALA A 23 -11.00 -7.04 9.49
N GLN A 24 -10.80 -6.19 10.52
CA GLN A 24 -9.49 -5.84 11.07
C GLN A 24 -8.83 -6.97 11.87
N LYS A 25 -9.61 -7.83 12.54
CA LYS A 25 -9.07 -8.82 13.49
C LYS A 25 -8.44 -10.06 12.87
N ARG A 26 -8.65 -10.33 11.58
CA ARG A 26 -8.12 -11.54 10.93
C ARG A 26 -6.81 -11.33 10.17
N MET A 27 -6.32 -10.09 10.02
CA MET A 27 -5.14 -9.81 9.19
C MET A 27 -3.93 -9.20 9.91
N CYS A 28 -4.05 -8.63 11.11
CA CYS A 28 -2.89 -7.94 11.71
C CYS A 28 -2.68 -8.34 13.18
N PRO A 29 -1.76 -9.27 13.51
CA PRO A 29 -1.14 -9.25 14.83
C PRO A 29 -0.51 -7.87 15.06
N LYS A 30 -0.57 -7.35 16.29
CA LYS A 30 0.00 -6.04 16.63
C LYS A 30 1.47 -6.01 16.14
N PRO A 31 1.83 -5.10 15.22
CA PRO A 31 3.17 -5.09 14.66
C PRO A 31 4.20 -4.76 15.75
N PRO A 32 5.44 -5.25 15.61
CA PRO A 32 6.53 -4.83 16.49
C PRO A 32 6.72 -3.30 16.38
N PRO A 33 7.23 -2.64 17.43
CA PRO A 33 7.43 -1.20 17.41
C PRO A 33 8.40 -0.82 16.30
N SER A 34 7.91 -0.03 15.35
CA SER A 34 8.68 0.54 14.23
C SER A 34 9.42 1.81 14.68
N PRO A 35 10.69 2.02 14.26
CA PRO A 35 11.38 3.29 14.48
C PRO A 35 10.73 4.45 13.71
N PHE A 36 9.91 4.16 12.70
CA PHE A 36 9.19 5.13 11.86
C PHE A 36 7.80 5.52 12.39
N LYS A 37 7.42 5.19 13.64
CA LYS A 37 6.14 5.61 14.27
C LYS A 37 4.88 5.34 13.43
N HIS A 38 4.85 4.21 12.71
CA HIS A 38 3.66 3.75 11.97
C HIS A 38 3.05 2.49 12.58
N ASP A 39 1.84 2.14 12.16
CA ASP A 39 1.17 0.89 12.51
C ASP A 39 1.08 -0.13 11.37
N GLY A 40 1.77 0.13 10.25
CA GLY A 40 1.98 -0.87 9.19
C GLY A 40 2.74 -2.11 9.68
N GLN A 41 2.33 -3.29 9.22
CA GLN A 41 3.01 -4.55 9.48
C GLN A 41 3.98 -4.86 8.35
N ILE A 42 5.27 -4.94 8.65
CA ILE A 42 6.32 -5.30 7.69
C ILE A 42 6.85 -6.68 8.04
N VAL A 43 6.79 -7.59 7.06
CA VAL A 43 7.24 -8.98 7.22
C VAL A 43 8.17 -9.33 6.07
N THR A 44 9.31 -9.93 6.40
CA THR A 44 10.22 -10.52 5.42
C THR A 44 10.13 -12.04 5.51
N SER A 45 9.86 -12.68 4.37
CA SER A 45 9.65 -14.14 4.29
C SER A 45 10.28 -14.71 3.02
N PHE A 46 10.63 -15.99 3.03
CA PHE A 46 11.11 -16.68 1.83
C PHE A 46 9.92 -17.01 0.90
N ASP A 47 9.99 -16.54 -0.35
CA ASP A 47 9.00 -16.85 -1.39
C ASP A 47 9.51 -17.99 -2.27
N GLY A 48 9.11 -19.22 -1.94
CA GLY A 48 9.56 -20.42 -2.65
C GLY A 48 9.22 -20.47 -4.14
N ARG A 49 8.20 -19.72 -4.61
CA ARG A 49 7.87 -19.66 -6.04
C ARG A 49 8.88 -18.82 -6.83
N SER A 50 9.46 -17.81 -6.18
CA SER A 50 10.45 -16.94 -6.81
C SER A 50 11.88 -17.17 -6.34
N GLY A 51 12.08 -18.10 -5.40
CA GLY A 51 13.40 -18.53 -4.93
C GLY A 51 14.18 -17.44 -4.19
N GLY A 52 13.49 -16.49 -3.56
CA GLY A 52 14.14 -15.33 -2.93
C GLY A 52 13.38 -14.80 -1.71
N MET A 53 14.05 -13.94 -0.95
CA MET A 53 13.41 -13.24 0.17
C MET A 53 12.49 -12.15 -0.37
N ARG A 54 11.27 -12.09 0.14
CA ARG A 54 10.28 -11.06 -0.18
C ARG A 54 9.89 -10.32 1.09
N THR A 55 9.89 -8.99 1.02
CA THR A 55 9.37 -8.14 2.08
C THR A 55 8.01 -7.60 1.67
N THR A 56 7.06 -7.65 2.59
CA THR A 56 5.68 -7.20 2.41
C THR A 56 5.32 -6.24 3.53
N LEU A 57 4.74 -5.10 3.17
CA LEU A 57 4.07 -4.15 4.04
C LEU A 57 2.56 -4.32 3.85
N GLU A 58 1.83 -4.43 4.95
CA GLU A 58 0.37 -4.32 4.98
C GLU A 58 -0.03 -3.23 5.97
N HIS A 59 -0.80 -2.24 5.53
CA HIS A 59 -1.20 -1.12 6.38
C HIS A 59 -2.63 -1.35 6.93
N PRO A 60 -2.83 -1.33 8.27
CA PRO A 60 -4.12 -1.70 8.89
C PRO A 60 -5.19 -0.59 8.78
N ARG A 61 -4.80 0.61 8.35
CA ARG A 61 -5.71 1.73 8.11
C ARG A 61 -6.01 1.86 6.63
N ALA A 62 -7.29 2.08 6.32
CA ALA A 62 -7.71 2.44 4.98
C ALA A 62 -7.40 3.91 4.66
N LEU A 63 -7.12 4.17 3.40
CA LEU A 63 -7.06 5.45 2.72
C LEU A 63 -8.45 5.80 2.14
N GLY A 64 -8.65 7.08 1.84
CA GLY A 64 -9.87 7.56 1.18
C GLY A 64 -10.92 8.13 2.14
N LYS A 65 -12.11 8.43 1.62
CA LYS A 65 -13.19 9.11 2.35
C LYS A 65 -14.54 8.48 2.02
N GLY A 66 -15.45 8.47 3.00
CA GLY A 66 -16.82 7.96 2.81
C GLY A 66 -16.83 6.48 2.44
N THR A 67 -17.43 6.15 1.31
CA THR A 67 -17.56 4.78 0.80
C THR A 67 -16.36 4.33 -0.05
N ASP A 68 -15.48 5.25 -0.44
CA ASP A 68 -14.31 4.97 -1.28
C ASP A 68 -13.09 4.75 -0.39
N LEU A 69 -13.02 3.57 0.21
CA LEU A 69 -11.95 3.19 1.13
C LEU A 69 -11.02 2.15 0.49
N PHE A 70 -9.72 2.30 0.70
CA PHE A 70 -8.70 1.43 0.11
C PHE A 70 -7.62 1.06 1.13
N TYR A 71 -7.24 -0.20 1.21
CA TYR A 71 -6.06 -0.60 1.96
C TYR A 71 -4.81 -0.48 1.11
N LEU A 72 -3.71 -0.07 1.77
CA LEU A 72 -2.39 0.01 1.17
C LEU A 72 -1.57 -1.21 1.57
N ALA A 73 -0.93 -1.82 0.58
CA ALA A 73 0.14 -2.78 0.76
C ALA A 73 1.32 -2.41 -0.15
N ALA A 74 2.51 -2.87 0.20
CA ALA A 74 3.69 -2.74 -0.66
C ALA A 74 4.55 -4.00 -0.58
N THR A 75 5.23 -4.37 -1.66
CA THR A 75 6.16 -5.51 -1.62
C THR A 75 7.33 -5.31 -2.54
N PHE A 76 8.49 -5.81 -2.12
CA PHE A 76 9.65 -5.96 -2.99
C PHE A 76 10.33 -7.30 -2.74
N LYS A 77 11.12 -7.73 -3.72
CA LYS A 77 11.98 -8.91 -3.60
C LYS A 77 13.41 -8.45 -3.38
N HIS A 78 14.07 -9.06 -2.40
CA HIS A 78 15.51 -8.93 -2.25
C HIS A 78 16.17 -9.54 -3.46
N GLN A 79 17.07 -8.79 -4.07
CA GLN A 79 17.81 -9.27 -5.22
C GLN A 79 18.97 -10.15 -4.80
N ASP A 80 19.28 -11.13 -5.62
CA ASP A 80 20.53 -11.88 -5.50
C ASP A 80 21.70 -10.91 -5.72
N PRO A 81 22.61 -10.76 -4.74
CA PRO A 81 23.84 -9.96 -4.87
C PRO A 81 24.64 -10.22 -6.15
N ARG A 82 24.55 -11.43 -6.72
CA ARG A 82 25.32 -11.86 -7.89
C ARG A 82 24.65 -11.48 -9.21
N ARG A 83 23.37 -11.09 -9.18
CA ARG A 83 22.60 -10.67 -10.35
C ARG A 83 21.92 -9.34 -10.05
N PRO A 84 22.69 -8.25 -9.96
CA PRO A 84 22.14 -6.95 -9.61
C PRO A 84 21.17 -6.48 -10.70
N GLY A 85 19.92 -6.22 -10.32
CA GLY A 85 18.92 -5.56 -11.13
C GLY A 85 18.55 -4.20 -10.53
N ALA A 86 17.73 -3.40 -11.21
CA ALA A 86 17.15 -2.23 -10.56
C ALA A 86 16.10 -2.69 -9.53
N PRO A 87 16.22 -2.35 -8.23
CA PRO A 87 15.21 -2.72 -7.25
C PRO A 87 13.90 -2.00 -7.53
N THR A 88 12.79 -2.75 -7.44
CA THR A 88 11.44 -2.24 -7.64
C THR A 88 10.55 -2.57 -6.44
N LEU A 89 9.62 -1.65 -6.16
CA LEU A 89 8.58 -1.79 -5.15
C LEU A 89 7.22 -1.88 -5.84
N ASP A 90 6.50 -2.97 -5.63
CA ASP A 90 5.10 -3.07 -6.04
C ASP A 90 4.23 -2.43 -4.96
N LEU A 91 3.65 -1.26 -5.26
CA LEU A 91 2.63 -0.62 -4.44
C LEU A 91 1.26 -1.17 -4.82
N ILE A 92 0.47 -1.61 -3.85
CA ILE A 92 -0.81 -2.26 -4.08
C ILE A 92 -1.90 -1.51 -3.31
N LEU A 93 -2.91 -1.05 -4.03
CA LEU A 93 -4.17 -0.58 -3.45
C LEU A 93 -5.23 -1.67 -3.60
N VAL A 94 -5.96 -1.95 -2.53
CA VAL A 94 -7.06 -2.92 -2.51
C VAL A 94 -8.30 -2.24 -2.00
N SER A 95 -9.43 -2.38 -2.68
CA SER A 95 -10.70 -1.82 -2.21
C SER A 95 -11.09 -2.43 -0.87
N ALA A 96 -11.47 -1.58 0.08
CA ALA A 96 -11.97 -2.00 1.38
C ALA A 96 -13.50 -2.14 1.40
N THR A 97 -14.17 -1.65 0.35
CA THR A 97 -15.62 -1.71 0.18
C THR A 97 -15.97 -2.19 -1.24
N PRO A 98 -17.15 -2.79 -1.45
CA PRO A 98 -17.60 -3.21 -2.78
C PRO A 98 -17.90 -2.06 -3.75
N THR A 99 -18.14 -0.86 -3.21
CA THR A 99 -18.41 0.37 -3.98
C THR A 99 -17.15 1.05 -4.47
N ALA A 100 -16.04 0.90 -3.73
CA ALA A 100 -14.72 1.38 -4.13
C ALA A 100 -14.21 0.54 -5.30
N ARG A 101 -14.16 1.13 -6.50
CA ARG A 101 -13.77 0.44 -7.73
C ARG A 101 -12.47 1.00 -8.29
N LEU A 102 -11.57 0.11 -8.69
CA LEU A 102 -10.31 0.46 -9.36
C LEU A 102 -10.38 -0.03 -10.80
N ARG A 103 -10.58 0.90 -11.74
CA ARG A 103 -10.81 0.56 -13.16
C ARG A 103 -9.59 0.88 -14.01
N ALA A 104 -9.26 -0.03 -14.93
CA ALA A 104 -8.30 0.27 -15.99
C ALA A 104 -8.83 1.40 -16.88
N GLY A 105 -7.98 2.36 -17.25
CA GLY A 105 -8.34 3.44 -18.17
C GLY A 105 -7.61 4.76 -17.93
N ALA A 106 -7.18 5.02 -16.69
CA ALA A 106 -6.33 6.16 -16.36
C ALA A 106 -4.90 5.69 -16.02
N SER A 107 -3.90 6.40 -16.55
CA SER A 107 -2.51 6.22 -16.12
C SER A 107 -2.37 6.66 -14.67
N PRO A 108 -1.61 5.92 -13.84
CA PRO A 108 -1.40 6.33 -12.46
C PRO A 108 -0.67 7.67 -12.43
N VAL A 109 -1.10 8.58 -11.57
CA VAL A 109 -0.40 9.83 -11.31
C VAL A 109 -0.23 9.99 -9.81
N PHE A 110 0.99 10.29 -9.38
CA PHE A 110 1.26 10.68 -7.99
C PHE A 110 1.50 12.17 -7.96
N VAL A 111 0.70 12.91 -7.22
CA VAL A 111 0.93 14.34 -6.97
C VAL A 111 1.74 14.44 -5.69
N LEU A 112 3.01 14.83 -5.83
CA LEU A 112 3.96 14.98 -4.73
C LEU A 112 4.11 16.46 -4.43
N ASP A 113 3.71 16.90 -3.23
CA ASP A 113 3.78 18.32 -2.84
C ASP A 113 3.15 19.28 -3.88
N GLY A 114 2.03 18.83 -4.49
CA GLY A 114 1.31 19.58 -5.52
C GLY A 114 1.86 19.42 -6.95
N GLN A 115 3.01 18.75 -7.13
CA GLN A 115 3.60 18.50 -8.45
C GLN A 115 3.24 17.11 -8.98
N PRO A 116 2.58 17.00 -10.15
CA PRO A 116 2.25 15.71 -10.73
C PRO A 116 3.52 15.00 -11.22
N ARG A 117 3.71 13.76 -10.75
CA ARG A 117 4.65 12.79 -11.29
C ARG A 117 3.90 11.68 -12.01
N TYR A 118 4.12 11.63 -13.31
CA TYR A 118 3.67 10.53 -14.15
C TYR A 118 4.67 9.40 -14.02
N LEU A 119 4.15 8.20 -13.74
CA LEU A 119 4.98 7.01 -13.66
C LEU A 119 4.94 6.30 -15.01
N ASN A 120 6.11 6.07 -15.61
CA ASN A 120 6.24 5.28 -16.83
C ASN A 120 6.11 3.76 -16.59
N GLN A 121 5.41 3.35 -15.53
CA GLN A 121 5.51 1.99 -14.98
C GLN A 121 4.27 1.14 -15.25
N ASN A 122 4.48 -0.18 -15.16
CA ASN A 122 3.43 -1.18 -15.31
C ASN A 122 2.41 -1.05 -14.18
N VAL A 123 1.16 -0.75 -14.57
CA VAL A 123 0.01 -0.89 -13.69
C VAL A 123 -0.81 -2.08 -14.13
N SER A 124 -1.15 -2.93 -13.17
CA SER A 124 -2.09 -4.02 -13.38
C SER A 124 -3.29 -3.87 -12.46
N TYR A 125 -4.47 -4.10 -13.01
CA TYR A 125 -5.73 -4.11 -12.26
C TYR A 125 -6.24 -5.54 -12.16
N ARG A 126 -6.77 -5.91 -11.00
CA ARG A 126 -7.36 -7.23 -10.78
C ARG A 126 -8.62 -7.08 -9.94
N SER A 127 -9.69 -7.70 -10.41
CA SER A 127 -10.95 -7.83 -9.70
C SER A 127 -11.10 -9.28 -9.25
N GLN A 128 -11.37 -9.51 -7.97
CA GLN A 128 -11.54 -10.84 -7.41
C GLN A 128 -12.81 -10.89 -6.57
N SER A 129 -13.69 -11.86 -6.84
CA SER A 129 -14.82 -12.14 -5.97
C SER A 129 -14.32 -12.80 -4.69
N ASP A 130 -14.83 -12.36 -3.56
CA ASP A 130 -14.68 -13.03 -2.28
C ASP A 130 -15.71 -14.19 -2.17
N ASN A 131 -15.59 -14.97 -1.09
CA ASN A 131 -16.47 -16.11 -0.81
C ASN A 131 -17.91 -15.71 -0.47
N LYS A 132 -18.20 -14.40 -0.34
CA LYS A 132 -19.53 -13.85 -0.07
C LYS A 132 -20.16 -13.23 -1.32
N GLY A 133 -19.48 -13.30 -2.47
CA GLY A 133 -19.92 -12.70 -3.73
C GLY A 133 -19.65 -11.20 -3.83
N GLU A 134 -18.95 -10.61 -2.85
CA GLU A 134 -18.47 -9.24 -2.92
C GLU A 134 -17.21 -9.19 -3.81
N THR A 135 -17.06 -8.13 -4.57
CA THR A 135 -15.89 -7.97 -5.45
C THR A 135 -14.88 -7.04 -4.82
N LEU A 136 -13.65 -7.53 -4.64
CA LEU A 136 -12.50 -6.72 -4.26
C LEU A 136 -11.69 -6.37 -5.50
N ASP A 137 -11.53 -5.08 -5.74
CA ASP A 137 -10.70 -4.56 -6.81
C ASP A 137 -9.33 -4.21 -6.25
N SER A 138 -8.28 -4.47 -7.02
CA SER A 138 -6.91 -4.14 -6.66
C SER A 138 -6.18 -3.54 -7.84
N ALA A 139 -5.34 -2.56 -7.54
CA ALA A 139 -4.41 -1.98 -8.50
C ALA A 139 -2.99 -2.17 -7.95
N ARG A 140 -2.10 -2.75 -8.76
CA ARG A 140 -0.68 -2.84 -8.48
C ARG A 140 0.05 -1.87 -9.39
N VAL A 141 0.82 -0.97 -8.79
CA VAL A 141 1.73 -0.05 -9.46
C VAL A 141 3.14 -0.47 -9.09
N THR A 142 3.92 -0.94 -10.06
CA THR A 142 5.35 -1.13 -9.84
C THR A 142 6.02 0.24 -9.81
N LEU A 143 6.96 0.44 -8.88
CA LEU A 143 7.75 1.64 -8.69
C LEU A 143 9.24 1.28 -8.74
N SER A 144 10.05 2.19 -9.28
CA SER A 144 11.51 2.11 -9.20
C SER A 144 11.92 2.56 -7.80
N TYR A 145 13.13 2.21 -7.36
CA TYR A 145 13.64 2.77 -6.10
C TYR A 145 13.63 4.30 -6.10
N ALA A 146 14.01 4.95 -7.21
CA ALA A 146 14.01 6.40 -7.30
C ALA A 146 12.61 7.01 -7.14
N ASP A 147 11.59 6.41 -7.75
CA ASP A 147 10.20 6.87 -7.63
C ASP A 147 9.63 6.60 -6.24
N ALA A 148 9.91 5.42 -5.67
CA ALA A 148 9.50 5.08 -4.32
C ALA A 148 10.14 5.99 -3.28
N ALA A 149 11.44 6.29 -3.42
CA ALA A 149 12.16 7.23 -2.55
C ALA A 149 11.64 8.67 -2.71
N ALA A 150 11.31 9.10 -3.93
CA ALA A 150 10.71 10.42 -4.15
C ALA A 150 9.34 10.54 -3.46
N LEU A 151 8.50 9.48 -3.55
CA LEU A 151 7.21 9.42 -2.89
C LEU A 151 7.36 9.52 -1.37
N THR A 152 8.30 8.78 -0.78
CA THR A 152 8.48 8.77 0.67
C THR A 152 9.10 10.07 1.22
N HIS A 153 9.84 10.82 0.42
CA HIS A 153 10.39 12.12 0.84
C HIS A 153 9.42 13.30 0.70
N ALA A 154 8.32 13.14 -0.05
CA ALA A 154 7.30 14.17 -0.16
C ALA A 154 6.55 14.37 1.17
N ARG A 155 6.05 15.59 1.41
CA ARG A 155 5.24 15.92 2.60
C ARG A 155 3.79 15.51 2.38
N THR A 156 3.27 15.76 1.18
CA THR A 156 1.92 15.35 0.78
C THR A 156 2.00 14.50 -0.48
N VAL A 157 1.27 13.40 -0.48
CA VAL A 157 1.20 12.48 -1.61
C VAL A 157 -0.26 12.17 -1.88
N VAL A 158 -0.70 12.50 -3.09
CA VAL A 158 -2.01 12.10 -3.60
C VAL A 158 -1.83 11.13 -4.74
N ALA A 159 -2.34 9.91 -4.57
CA ALA A 159 -2.32 8.88 -5.60
C ALA A 159 -3.63 8.93 -6.40
N LYS A 160 -3.51 9.13 -7.71
CA LYS A 160 -4.62 9.06 -8.68
C LYS A 160 -4.48 7.77 -9.45
N ILE A 161 -5.23 6.74 -9.06
CA ILE A 161 -5.09 5.37 -9.58
C ILE A 161 -6.47 4.83 -9.90
N GLY A 162 -6.67 4.27 -11.09
CA GLY A 162 -7.91 3.57 -11.43
C GLY A 162 -9.19 4.42 -11.38
N GLY A 163 -9.08 5.74 -11.58
CA GLY A 163 -10.19 6.69 -11.53
C GLY A 163 -10.51 7.22 -10.12
N VAL A 164 -9.74 6.84 -9.10
CA VAL A 164 -9.90 7.36 -7.73
C VAL A 164 -8.70 8.20 -7.32
N GLU A 165 -8.94 9.13 -6.40
CA GLU A 165 -7.95 10.02 -5.83
C GLU A 165 -7.88 9.81 -4.31
N VAL A 166 -6.73 9.35 -3.83
CA VAL A 166 -6.50 9.06 -2.41
C VAL A 166 -5.25 9.75 -1.90
N GLU A 167 -5.39 10.47 -0.79
CA GLU A 167 -4.26 11.10 -0.10
C GLU A 167 -3.64 10.12 0.89
N LEU A 168 -2.33 9.91 0.80
CA LEU A 168 -1.59 9.09 1.74
C LEU A 168 -1.37 9.89 3.02
N THR A 169 -1.84 9.36 4.15
CA THR A 169 -1.61 10.00 5.45
C THR A 169 -0.15 9.84 5.89
N ASN A 170 0.30 10.66 6.84
CA ASN A 170 1.66 10.56 7.37
C ASN A 170 2.02 9.14 7.84
N ASN A 171 1.09 8.43 8.47
CA ASN A 171 1.31 7.05 8.93
C ASN A 171 1.63 6.09 7.76
N HIS A 172 0.90 6.22 6.64
CA HIS A 172 1.18 5.44 5.43
C HIS A 172 2.54 5.81 4.83
N LEU A 173 2.89 7.10 4.80
CA LEU A 173 4.18 7.56 4.28
C LEU A 173 5.34 7.07 5.14
N GLU A 174 5.20 7.07 6.47
CA GLU A 174 6.20 6.50 7.36
C GLU A 174 6.38 4.99 7.17
N ALA A 175 5.29 4.23 7.01
CA ALA A 175 5.36 2.82 6.68
C ALA A 175 6.07 2.56 5.34
N LEU A 176 5.82 3.42 4.35
CA LEU A 176 6.53 3.38 3.07
C LEU A 176 8.01 3.77 3.21
N ARG A 177 8.36 4.75 4.06
CA ARG A 177 9.76 5.11 4.37
C ARG A 177 10.51 3.91 4.93
N GLU A 178 9.92 3.20 5.89
CA GLU A 178 10.54 2.01 6.47
C GLU A 178 10.80 0.93 5.41
N ILE A 179 9.79 0.51 4.65
CA ILE A 179 9.98 -0.56 3.65
C ILE A 179 10.96 -0.14 2.52
N VAL A 180 10.95 1.13 2.10
CA VAL A 180 11.90 1.64 1.10
C VAL A 180 13.32 1.67 1.65
N SER A 181 13.52 1.95 2.94
CA SER A 181 14.85 1.90 3.58
C SER A 181 15.47 0.50 3.53
N LEU A 182 14.64 -0.55 3.60
CA LEU A 182 15.07 -1.95 3.48
C LEU A 182 15.43 -2.34 2.03
N MET A 183 14.98 -1.56 1.05
CA MET A 183 15.28 -1.74 -0.36
C MET A 183 16.52 -0.96 -0.82
N ALA A 184 17.04 -0.05 0.02
CA ALA A 184 18.11 0.86 -0.35
C ALA A 184 19.33 0.11 -0.89
N PRO A 185 19.85 0.46 -2.08
CA PRO A 185 21.04 -0.17 -2.62
C PRO A 185 22.22 0.08 -1.68
N SER A 186 22.88 -1.00 -1.23
CA SER A 186 23.99 -0.89 -0.29
C SER A 186 25.13 -0.04 -0.86
N PRO A 187 25.55 1.05 -0.18
CA PRO A 187 26.61 1.94 -0.67
C PRO A 187 27.99 1.28 -0.74
N SER A 188 28.25 0.21 0.03
CA SER A 188 29.57 -0.44 0.12
C SER A 188 29.85 -1.49 -0.96
N ARG A 189 28.88 -1.83 -1.83
CA ARG A 189 29.06 -2.90 -2.82
C ARG A 189 29.41 -2.40 -4.23
N TRP A 190 29.22 -1.11 -4.50
CA TRP A 190 29.50 -0.48 -5.80
C TRP A 190 30.86 0.22 -5.87
N GLN A 191 31.46 0.59 -4.73
CA GLN A 191 32.76 1.28 -4.72
C GLN A 191 33.95 0.40 -5.14
N THR A 192 33.83 -0.93 -5.05
CA THR A 192 34.91 -1.85 -5.49
C THR A 192 34.98 -2.05 -7.00
N ALA A 193 33.95 -1.69 -7.77
CA ALA A 193 34.00 -1.80 -9.24
C ALA A 193 34.85 -0.65 -9.84
N ASP A 194 34.68 0.57 -9.34
CA ASP A 194 35.44 1.73 -9.83
C ASP A 194 36.90 1.73 -9.32
N ALA A 195 37.18 1.11 -8.18
CA ALA A 195 38.55 0.97 -7.66
C ALA A 195 39.40 -0.07 -8.41
N LEU A 196 38.79 -0.94 -9.22
CA LEU A 196 39.49 -1.97 -10.02
C LEU A 196 39.64 -1.59 -11.51
N GLY A 197 39.00 -0.50 -11.96
CA GLY A 197 39.15 0.03 -13.32
C GLY A 197 40.19 1.15 -13.46
N ALA A 198 40.80 1.57 -12.36
CA ALA A 198 41.83 2.62 -12.32
C ALA A 198 43.22 2.04 -11.99
N ARG A 199 43.65 1.05 -12.77
CA ARG A 199 45.06 0.63 -12.87
C ARG A 199 45.43 0.38 -14.32
#